data_AF-A0AAF0LR60-F1
#
_entry.id   AF-A0AAF0LR60-F1
#
_cell.length_a   1.000
_cell.length_b   1.000
_cell.length_c   1.000
_cell.angle_alpha   90.00
_cell.angle_beta   90.00
_cell.angle_gamma   90.00
#
_symmetry.space_group_name_H-M   'P 1'
#
loop_
_entity.id
_entity.type
_entity.pdbx_description
1 polymer ?
#
loop_
_entity_poly.entity_id
_entity_poly.type
_entity_poly.pdbx_seq_one_letter_code
_entity_poly.pdbx_strand_id
1 'polypeptide(L)'
;MNITPVNAAGRGTMRVAAWLSIAFVVAWGWGYPTYLAITVRFGATPPDRVHDSSAAGIWHELIKPYGIVWTSVLVVAAAVLIRAFGGRPRRRTAWAGGALTVPIGILVMGLAFGALTAVSDVLGLTQSDYLYSEVEGTGALIVEGVDFALAGPAEELALLGLVVVALRRADVRWRWVVLVAIIVRIPFHLYYGWGVIAFAFWPLVFVYLYRRTGAIWGLVLAHTLYDVAAVLATRDVIPDATDIRDWLARLALLVIALVAVIRLALRKD
;
A
#
# COMPACT_ATOMS: atom_id res chain seq x y z
N MET A 1 -20.47 9.03 -2.07
CA MET A 1 -20.83 8.41 -3.36
C MET A 1 -22.29 7.99 -3.31
N ASN A 2 -23.17 8.59 -4.13
CA ASN A 2 -24.51 8.07 -4.39
C ASN A 2 -24.43 7.22 -5.66
N ILE A 3 -24.52 5.91 -5.48
CA ILE A 3 -24.49 4.91 -6.54
C ILE A 3 -25.94 4.66 -6.93
N THR A 4 -26.26 4.70 -8.23
CA THR A 4 -27.61 4.39 -8.74
C THR A 4 -28.00 2.97 -8.35
N PRO A 5 -29.24 2.75 -7.85
CA PRO A 5 -29.65 1.45 -7.39
C PRO A 5 -29.77 0.48 -8.57
N VAL A 6 -29.12 -0.68 -8.42
CA VAL A 6 -29.30 -1.82 -9.33
C VAL A 6 -30.51 -2.62 -8.86
N ASN A 7 -31.32 -3.13 -9.78
CA ASN A 7 -32.43 -4.06 -9.47
C ASN A 7 -31.92 -5.33 -8.78
N ALA A 8 -32.79 -6.08 -8.11
CA ALA A 8 -32.39 -7.18 -7.21
C ALA A 8 -31.52 -8.25 -7.88
N ALA A 9 -31.84 -8.65 -9.11
CA ALA A 9 -31.04 -9.59 -9.89
C ALA A 9 -29.65 -9.03 -10.23
N GLY A 10 -29.55 -7.76 -10.67
CA GLY A 10 -28.26 -7.14 -10.96
C GLY A 10 -27.40 -6.87 -9.72
N ARG A 11 -27.98 -6.82 -8.50
CA ARG A 11 -27.21 -6.74 -7.25
C ARG A 11 -26.45 -8.04 -6.96
N GLY A 12 -27.03 -9.20 -7.27
CA GLY A 12 -26.37 -10.49 -7.14
C GLY A 12 -25.15 -10.60 -8.05
N THR A 13 -25.33 -10.33 -9.34
CA THR A 13 -24.24 -10.33 -10.33
C THR A 13 -23.13 -9.33 -9.98
N MET A 14 -23.48 -8.12 -9.53
CA MET A 14 -22.51 -7.10 -9.12
C MET A 14 -21.65 -7.55 -7.93
N ARG A 15 -22.26 -8.23 -6.94
CA ARG A 15 -21.54 -8.78 -5.80
C ARG A 15 -20.54 -9.85 -6.21
N VAL A 16 -20.97 -10.80 -7.05
CA VAL A 16 -20.10 -11.86 -7.56
C VAL A 16 -18.93 -11.26 -8.34
N ALA A 17 -19.19 -10.33 -9.25
CA ALA A 17 -18.15 -9.65 -10.01
C ALA A 17 -17.14 -8.93 -9.10
N ALA A 18 -17.62 -8.17 -8.10
CA ALA A 18 -16.75 -7.46 -7.16
C ALA A 18 -15.82 -8.40 -6.40
N TRP A 19 -16.37 -9.49 -5.84
CA TRP A 19 -15.57 -10.46 -5.09
C TRP A 19 -14.59 -11.22 -5.99
N LEU A 20 -15.02 -11.66 -7.19
CA LEU A 20 -14.13 -12.34 -8.13
C LEU A 20 -13.00 -11.43 -8.61
N SER A 21 -13.26 -10.15 -8.87
CA SER A 21 -12.22 -9.19 -9.24
C SER A 21 -11.20 -8.99 -8.14
N ILE A 22 -11.65 -8.84 -6.88
CA ILE A 22 -10.74 -8.71 -5.73
C ILE A 22 -9.93 -10.00 -5.54
N ALA A 23 -10.59 -11.16 -5.54
CA ALA A 23 -9.94 -12.45 -5.37
C ALA A 23 -8.90 -12.72 -6.46
N PHE A 24 -9.23 -12.43 -7.73
CA PHE A 24 -8.32 -12.57 -8.85
C PHE A 24 -7.09 -11.66 -8.70
N VAL A 25 -7.29 -10.37 -8.43
CA VAL A 25 -6.19 -9.40 -8.29
C VAL A 25 -5.30 -9.76 -7.09
N VAL A 26 -5.88 -10.15 -5.96
CA VAL A 26 -5.12 -10.57 -4.77
C VAL A 26 -4.35 -11.87 -5.03
N ALA A 27 -4.98 -12.87 -5.64
CA ALA A 27 -4.32 -14.14 -5.94
C ALA A 27 -3.18 -13.96 -6.96
N TRP A 28 -3.41 -13.15 -8.00
CA TRP A 28 -2.42 -12.91 -9.05
C TRP A 28 -1.27 -12.00 -8.61
N GLY A 29 -1.58 -10.96 -7.82
CA GLY A 29 -0.59 -9.99 -7.37
C GLY A 29 0.15 -10.39 -6.10
N TRP A 30 -0.50 -11.08 -5.18
CA TRP A 30 0.04 -11.38 -3.84
C TRP A 30 -0.10 -12.84 -3.42
N GLY A 31 -0.58 -13.75 -4.27
CA GLY A 31 -0.70 -15.17 -3.92
C GLY A 31 0.63 -15.81 -3.54
N TYR A 32 1.63 -15.68 -4.41
CA TYR A 32 2.98 -16.20 -4.13
C TYR A 32 3.73 -15.38 -3.06
N PRO A 33 3.71 -14.03 -3.04
CA PRO A 33 4.23 -13.25 -1.91
C PRO A 33 3.65 -13.66 -0.55
N THR A 34 2.34 -13.93 -0.49
CA THR A 34 1.68 -14.43 0.73
C THR A 34 2.19 -15.80 1.12
N TYR A 35 2.30 -16.73 0.15
CA TYR A 35 2.89 -18.05 0.39
C TYR A 35 4.31 -17.93 0.95
N LEU A 36 5.17 -17.12 0.33
CA LEU A 36 6.54 -16.88 0.80
C LEU A 36 6.59 -16.26 2.20
N ALA A 37 5.75 -15.25 2.47
CA ALA A 37 5.69 -14.60 3.77
C ALA A 37 5.35 -15.59 4.88
N ILE A 38 4.41 -16.50 4.60
CA ILE A 38 4.00 -17.55 5.53
C ILE A 38 5.13 -18.57 5.72
N THR A 39 5.71 -19.11 4.64
CA THR A 39 6.74 -20.15 4.77
C THR A 39 8.00 -19.64 5.45
N VAL A 40 8.44 -18.41 5.14
CA VAL A 40 9.55 -17.75 5.85
C VAL A 40 9.22 -17.61 7.33
N ARG A 41 7.98 -17.24 7.67
CA ARG A 41 7.56 -17.16 9.07
C ARG A 41 7.66 -18.50 9.81
N PHE A 42 7.48 -19.61 9.11
CA PHE A 42 7.64 -20.97 9.64
C PHE A 42 9.04 -21.56 9.44
N GLY A 43 10.05 -20.72 9.16
CA GLY A 43 11.46 -21.11 9.15
C GLY A 43 12.01 -21.56 7.80
N ALA A 44 11.26 -21.37 6.71
CA ALA A 44 11.82 -21.59 5.38
C ALA A 44 12.85 -20.50 5.04
N THR A 45 13.96 -20.90 4.43
CA THR A 45 14.92 -19.94 3.87
C THR A 45 14.28 -19.23 2.68
N PRO A 46 14.30 -17.88 2.63
CA PRO A 46 13.85 -17.17 1.45
C PRO A 46 14.74 -17.52 0.25
N PRO A 47 14.21 -17.49 -0.98
CA PRO A 47 15.04 -17.66 -2.18
C PRO A 47 16.11 -16.56 -2.21
N ASP A 48 17.31 -16.90 -2.69
CA ASP A 48 18.39 -15.93 -2.88
C ASP A 48 17.91 -14.77 -3.76
N ARG A 49 18.20 -13.54 -3.32
CA ARG A 49 17.79 -12.32 -4.01
C ARG A 49 19.04 -11.49 -4.27
N VAL A 50 19.72 -11.78 -5.38
CA VAL A 50 20.86 -10.97 -5.85
C VAL A 50 20.42 -10.23 -7.10
N HIS A 51 20.57 -8.91 -7.09
CA HIS A 51 20.35 -8.03 -8.23
C HIS A 51 21.69 -7.57 -8.76
N ASP A 52 22.18 -8.25 -9.80
CA ASP A 52 23.38 -7.81 -10.50
C ASP A 52 23.08 -6.70 -11.52
N SER A 53 24.10 -5.91 -11.86
CA SER A 53 24.01 -4.83 -12.86
C SER A 53 24.25 -5.29 -14.30
N SER A 54 24.36 -6.59 -14.55
CA SER A 54 24.46 -7.10 -15.91
C SER A 54 23.17 -6.84 -16.67
N ALA A 55 23.26 -6.78 -18.00
CA ALA A 55 22.06 -6.65 -18.82
C ALA A 55 21.07 -7.81 -18.56
N ALA A 56 21.58 -9.04 -18.34
CA ALA A 56 20.76 -10.21 -18.07
C ALA A 56 20.04 -10.11 -16.71
N GLY A 57 20.73 -9.65 -15.66
CA GLY A 57 20.14 -9.43 -14.33
C GLY A 57 19.05 -8.37 -14.37
N ILE A 58 19.32 -7.22 -15.00
CA ILE A 58 18.33 -6.16 -15.18
C ILE A 58 17.10 -6.68 -15.97
N TRP A 59 17.32 -7.41 -17.06
CA TRP A 59 16.21 -8.01 -17.83
C TRP A 59 15.40 -8.99 -17.01
N HIS A 60 16.06 -9.82 -16.19
CA HIS A 60 15.40 -10.75 -15.28
C HIS A 60 14.48 -10.01 -14.30
N GLU A 61 14.96 -8.95 -13.65
CA GLU A 61 14.18 -8.14 -12.70
C GLU A 61 12.96 -7.46 -13.33
N LEU A 62 13.08 -7.05 -14.59
CA LEU A 62 11.97 -6.43 -15.31
C LEU A 62 10.82 -7.42 -15.58
N ILE A 63 11.15 -8.65 -16.00
CA ILE A 63 10.16 -9.57 -16.59
C ILE A 63 9.78 -10.75 -15.70
N LYS A 64 10.53 -11.02 -14.63
CA LYS A 64 10.23 -12.15 -13.74
C LYS A 64 8.83 -12.02 -13.13
N PRO A 65 8.21 -13.14 -12.70
CA PRO A 65 6.98 -13.08 -11.91
C PRO A 65 7.17 -12.15 -10.71
N TYR A 66 6.20 -11.24 -10.49
CA TYR A 66 6.25 -10.19 -9.46
C TYR A 66 7.35 -9.12 -9.64
N GLY A 67 8.03 -9.09 -10.79
CA GLY A 67 8.92 -7.98 -11.18
C GLY A 67 8.16 -6.78 -11.74
N ILE A 68 8.91 -5.79 -12.24
CA ILE A 68 8.38 -4.47 -12.62
C ILE A 68 7.25 -4.53 -13.66
N VAL A 69 7.41 -5.32 -14.73
CA VAL A 69 6.40 -5.43 -15.79
C VAL A 69 5.12 -6.08 -15.24
N TRP A 70 5.26 -7.14 -14.45
CA TRP A 70 4.14 -7.83 -13.83
C TRP A 70 3.34 -6.90 -12.91
N THR A 71 4.03 -6.20 -12.02
CA THR A 71 3.43 -5.24 -11.07
C THR A 71 2.79 -4.06 -11.81
N SER A 72 3.40 -3.59 -12.90
CA SER A 72 2.82 -2.54 -13.75
C SER A 72 1.51 -2.99 -14.42
N VAL A 73 1.47 -4.23 -14.93
CA VAL A 73 0.24 -4.79 -15.50
C VAL A 73 -0.85 -4.92 -14.44
N LEU A 74 -0.50 -5.36 -13.23
CA LEU A 74 -1.41 -5.44 -12.09
C LEU A 74 -1.99 -4.06 -11.71
N VAL A 75 -1.15 -3.03 -11.67
CA VAL A 75 -1.56 -1.63 -11.45
C VAL A 75 -2.57 -1.17 -12.49
N VAL A 76 -2.30 -1.44 -13.77
CA VAL A 76 -3.21 -1.10 -14.86
C VAL A 76 -4.53 -1.87 -14.74
N ALA A 77 -4.47 -3.17 -14.45
CA ALA A 77 -5.66 -4.01 -14.26
C ALA A 77 -6.53 -3.50 -13.10
N ALA A 78 -5.93 -3.17 -11.96
CA ALA A 78 -6.63 -2.60 -10.81
C ALA A 78 -7.28 -1.24 -11.16
N ALA A 79 -6.56 -0.36 -11.87
CA ALA A 79 -7.09 0.92 -12.31
C ALA A 79 -8.28 0.77 -13.28
N VAL A 80 -8.20 -0.17 -14.23
CA VAL A 80 -9.30 -0.51 -15.16
C VAL A 80 -10.52 -1.02 -14.40
N LEU A 81 -10.33 -1.94 -13.45
CA LEU A 81 -11.41 -2.49 -12.64
C LEU A 81 -12.05 -1.41 -11.75
N ILE A 82 -11.24 -0.56 -11.09
CA ILE A 82 -11.73 0.62 -10.36
C ILE A 82 -12.61 1.48 -11.26
N ARG A 83 -12.17 1.75 -12.49
CA ARG A 83 -12.92 2.57 -13.45
C ARG A 83 -14.22 1.89 -13.90
N ALA A 84 -14.20 0.57 -14.06
CA ALA A 84 -15.36 -0.24 -14.45
C ALA A 84 -16.43 -0.25 -13.34
N PHE A 85 -16.04 -0.47 -12.08
CA PHE A 85 -16.97 -0.45 -10.94
C PHE A 85 -17.41 0.97 -10.54
N GLY A 86 -16.48 1.92 -10.55
CA GLY A 86 -16.71 3.30 -10.08
C GLY A 86 -17.51 4.16 -11.06
N GLY A 87 -17.50 3.83 -12.35
CA GLY A 87 -18.13 4.64 -13.38
C GLY A 87 -17.48 6.03 -13.53
N ARG A 88 -18.20 6.98 -14.15
CA ARG A 88 -17.73 8.36 -14.25
C ARG A 88 -17.97 9.06 -12.89
N PRO A 89 -16.97 9.74 -12.32
CA PRO A 89 -17.17 10.50 -11.07
C PRO A 89 -18.28 11.53 -11.24
N ARG A 90 -19.28 11.54 -10.34
CA ARG A 90 -20.35 12.56 -10.34
C ARG A 90 -19.84 13.95 -9.96
N ARG A 91 -18.68 14.03 -9.30
CA ARG A 91 -17.99 15.27 -8.94
C ARG A 91 -16.49 15.06 -9.13
N ARG A 92 -15.79 16.08 -9.62
CA ARG A 92 -14.33 16.09 -9.65
C ARG A 92 -13.81 15.96 -8.24
N THR A 93 -12.89 15.03 -8.03
CA THR A 93 -12.12 14.93 -6.79
C THR A 93 -11.25 16.18 -6.67
N ALA A 94 -11.38 16.90 -5.56
CA ALA A 94 -10.52 18.05 -5.31
C ALA A 94 -9.08 17.55 -5.12
N TRP A 95 -8.16 18.05 -5.95
CA TRP A 95 -6.75 17.65 -5.88
C TRP A 95 -6.16 17.90 -4.49
N ALA A 96 -6.50 19.03 -3.86
CA ALA A 96 -6.14 19.36 -2.49
C ALA A 96 -6.50 18.27 -1.45
N GLY A 97 -7.58 17.51 -1.68
CA GLY A 97 -7.96 16.40 -0.82
C GLY A 97 -6.92 15.28 -0.81
N GLY A 98 -6.29 14.98 -1.95
CA GLY A 98 -5.20 14.02 -2.03
C GLY A 98 -3.88 14.57 -1.47
N ALA A 99 -3.60 15.86 -1.70
CA ALA A 99 -2.37 16.48 -1.19
C ALA A 99 -2.30 16.41 0.35
N LEU A 100 -3.42 16.62 1.03
CA LEU A 100 -3.51 16.50 2.49
C LEU A 100 -3.33 15.06 2.99
N THR A 101 -3.63 14.04 2.17
CA THR A 101 -3.45 12.64 2.57
C THR A 101 -2.01 12.17 2.47
N VAL A 102 -1.13 12.88 1.75
CA VAL A 102 0.29 12.49 1.61
C VAL A 102 1.01 12.49 2.97
N PRO A 103 1.11 13.62 3.71
CA PRO A 103 1.78 13.63 5.00
C PRO A 103 1.08 12.71 6.02
N ILE A 104 -0.25 12.69 6.04
CA ILE A 104 -1.00 11.81 6.96
C ILE A 104 -0.70 10.34 6.64
N GLY A 105 -0.61 9.97 5.36
CA GLY A 105 -0.32 8.62 4.93
C GLY A 105 1.06 8.15 5.38
N ILE A 106 2.08 8.99 5.17
CA ILE A 106 3.46 8.76 5.65
C ILE A 106 3.47 8.54 7.16
N LEU A 107 2.81 9.41 7.92
CA LEU A 107 2.71 9.28 9.38
C LEU A 107 2.04 7.97 9.79
N VAL A 108 0.93 7.59 9.16
CA VAL A 108 0.19 6.36 9.48
C VAL A 108 1.05 5.12 9.27
N MET A 109 1.86 5.07 8.21
CA MET A 109 2.78 3.96 7.98
C MET A 109 3.89 3.93 9.02
N GLY A 110 4.49 5.09 9.32
CA GLY A 110 5.45 5.23 10.43
C GLY A 110 4.90 4.69 11.75
N LEU A 111 3.66 5.07 12.09
CA LEU A 111 2.98 4.58 13.29
C LEU A 111 2.65 3.08 13.21
N ALA A 112 2.33 2.53 12.04
CA ALA A 112 2.05 1.10 11.88
C ALA A 112 3.31 0.25 12.14
N PHE A 113 4.46 0.66 11.62
CA PHE A 113 5.74 0.02 11.92
C PHE A 113 6.19 0.26 13.38
N GLY A 114 5.96 1.45 13.95
CA GLY A 114 6.22 1.67 15.38
C GLY A 114 5.34 0.79 16.27
N ALA A 115 4.08 0.60 15.88
CA ALA A 115 3.15 -0.28 16.58
C ALA A 115 3.51 -1.77 16.42
N LEU A 116 4.02 -2.19 15.25
CA LEU A 116 4.63 -3.51 15.05
C LEU A 116 5.70 -3.76 16.11
N THR A 117 6.71 -2.89 16.20
CA THR A 117 7.81 -3.01 17.17
C THR A 117 7.29 -3.03 18.60
N ALA A 118 6.44 -2.07 18.97
CA ALA A 118 5.91 -1.99 20.33
C ALA A 118 5.08 -3.23 20.73
N VAL A 119 4.24 -3.76 19.83
CA VAL A 119 3.47 -4.99 20.07
C VAL A 119 4.40 -6.19 20.19
N SER A 120 5.41 -6.29 19.33
CA SER A 120 6.39 -7.37 19.39
C SER A 120 7.15 -7.36 20.72
N ASP A 121 7.62 -6.20 21.15
CA ASP A 121 8.38 -6.03 22.40
C ASP A 121 7.52 -6.36 23.63
N VAL A 122 6.31 -5.79 23.71
CA VAL A 122 5.41 -5.99 24.85
C VAL A 122 4.96 -7.45 24.99
N LEU A 123 4.79 -8.16 23.86
CA LEU A 123 4.31 -9.54 23.84
C LEU A 123 5.44 -10.58 23.72
N GLY A 124 6.70 -10.15 23.64
CA GLY A 124 7.85 -11.04 23.45
C GLY A 124 7.80 -11.82 22.14
N LEU A 125 7.29 -11.22 21.06
CA LEU A 125 7.16 -11.86 19.75
C LEU A 125 8.44 -11.66 18.92
N THR A 126 8.88 -12.72 18.24
CA THR A 126 9.99 -12.61 17.28
C THR A 126 9.60 -11.72 16.11
N GLN A 127 10.38 -10.66 15.92
CA GLN A 127 10.32 -9.77 14.75
C GLN A 127 11.51 -10.06 13.82
N SER A 128 11.24 -9.99 12.51
CA SER A 128 12.27 -10.08 11.47
C SER A 128 12.25 -8.81 10.64
N ASP A 129 13.38 -8.45 10.05
CA ASP A 129 13.46 -7.31 9.14
C ASP A 129 12.94 -7.65 7.74
N TYR A 130 12.76 -6.61 6.92
CA TYR A 130 12.47 -6.80 5.51
C TYR A 130 13.65 -7.50 4.82
N LEU A 131 13.32 -8.44 3.95
CA LEU A 131 14.30 -9.22 3.18
C LEU A 131 14.76 -8.44 1.95
N TYR A 132 15.64 -7.47 2.17
CA TYR A 132 16.30 -6.72 1.10
C TYR A 132 17.22 -7.65 0.28
N SER A 133 17.27 -7.42 -1.03
CA SER A 133 18.16 -8.14 -1.93
C SER A 133 19.61 -7.65 -1.77
N GLU A 134 20.59 -8.41 -2.22
CA GLU A 134 21.92 -7.84 -2.50
C GLU A 134 21.86 -7.08 -3.82
N VAL A 135 22.50 -5.91 -3.92
CA VAL A 135 22.41 -5.03 -5.09
C VAL A 135 23.81 -4.61 -5.52
N GLU A 136 24.17 -4.94 -6.75
CA GLU A 136 25.50 -4.64 -7.30
C GLU A 136 25.44 -3.49 -8.30
N GLY A 137 25.91 -2.31 -7.88
CA GLY A 137 26.07 -1.14 -8.75
C GLY A 137 24.81 -0.32 -8.98
N THR A 138 24.99 0.86 -9.58
CA THR A 138 23.93 1.88 -9.71
C THR A 138 22.74 1.42 -10.56
N GLY A 139 22.97 0.60 -11.58
CA GLY A 139 21.91 0.10 -12.46
C GLY A 139 20.89 -0.77 -11.70
N ALA A 140 21.38 -1.75 -10.93
CA ALA A 140 20.55 -2.60 -10.10
C ALA A 140 19.83 -1.81 -9.00
N LEU A 141 20.48 -0.80 -8.41
CA LEU A 141 19.87 0.10 -7.43
C LEU A 141 18.69 0.90 -8.01
N ILE A 142 18.79 1.40 -9.24
CA ILE A 142 17.70 2.12 -9.90
C ILE A 142 16.51 1.18 -10.12
N VAL A 143 16.78 -0.05 -10.59
CA VAL A 143 15.75 -1.06 -10.83
C VAL A 143 15.04 -1.43 -9.53
N GLU A 144 15.79 -1.67 -8.45
CA GLU A 144 15.21 -1.91 -7.12
C GLU A 144 14.38 -0.72 -6.64
N GLY A 145 14.88 0.52 -6.78
CA GLY A 145 14.14 1.71 -6.40
C GLY A 145 12.81 1.87 -7.15
N VAL A 146 12.77 1.48 -8.43
CA VAL A 146 11.53 1.44 -9.23
C VAL A 146 10.58 0.35 -8.72
N ASP A 147 11.09 -0.82 -8.37
CA ASP A 147 10.28 -1.92 -7.82
C ASP A 147 9.61 -1.52 -6.49
N PHE A 148 10.39 -0.95 -5.56
CA PHE A 148 9.85 -0.39 -4.31
C PHE A 148 8.86 0.76 -4.56
N ALA A 149 9.13 1.63 -5.54
CA ALA A 149 8.21 2.71 -5.89
C ALA A 149 6.84 2.19 -6.37
N LEU A 150 6.81 1.02 -7.00
CA LEU A 150 5.59 0.38 -7.50
C LEU A 150 4.72 -0.25 -6.41
N ALA A 151 5.24 -0.48 -5.20
CA ALA A 151 4.43 -0.96 -4.06
C ALA A 151 3.25 -0.02 -3.78
N GLY A 152 3.49 1.30 -3.78
CA GLY A 152 2.45 2.31 -3.58
C GLY A 152 1.27 2.20 -4.56
N PRO A 153 1.44 2.31 -5.88
CA PRO A 153 0.34 2.15 -6.82
C PRO A 153 -0.24 0.74 -6.82
N ALA A 154 0.58 -0.31 -6.70
CA ALA A 154 0.09 -1.69 -6.73
C ALA A 154 -0.85 -1.96 -5.55
N GLU A 155 -0.38 -1.73 -4.33
CA GLU A 155 -1.15 -2.01 -3.12
C GLU A 155 -2.33 -1.05 -2.95
N GLU A 156 -2.13 0.26 -3.15
CA GLU A 156 -3.20 1.20 -2.90
C GLU A 156 -4.30 1.13 -3.97
N LEU A 157 -3.99 0.82 -5.23
CA LEU A 157 -5.04 0.61 -6.22
C LEU A 157 -5.70 -0.76 -6.06
N ALA A 158 -4.96 -1.84 -5.87
CA ALA A 158 -5.52 -3.19 -5.82
C ALA A 158 -6.18 -3.53 -4.47
N LEU A 159 -5.51 -3.25 -3.36
CA LEU A 159 -5.89 -3.73 -2.03
C LEU A 159 -6.77 -2.72 -1.28
N LEU A 160 -6.79 -1.46 -1.72
CA LEU A 160 -7.60 -0.41 -1.13
C LEU A 160 -8.62 0.16 -2.13
N GLY A 161 -8.17 0.70 -3.25
CA GLY A 161 -9.01 1.35 -4.26
C GLY A 161 -10.07 0.43 -4.83
N LEU A 162 -9.64 -0.71 -5.40
CA LEU A 162 -10.52 -1.72 -5.97
C LEU A 162 -11.43 -2.31 -4.90
N VAL A 163 -10.89 -2.65 -3.72
CA VAL A 163 -11.68 -3.17 -2.59
C VAL A 163 -12.79 -2.19 -2.21
N VAL A 164 -12.48 -0.92 -1.99
CA VAL A 164 -13.48 0.09 -1.61
C VAL A 164 -14.48 0.29 -2.74
N VAL A 165 -14.02 0.51 -3.97
CA VAL A 165 -14.90 0.86 -5.09
C VAL A 165 -15.81 -0.29 -5.48
N ALA A 166 -15.28 -1.51 -5.65
CA ALA A 166 -16.05 -2.68 -6.05
C ALA A 166 -17.05 -3.10 -4.96
N LEU A 167 -16.63 -3.20 -3.70
CA LEU A 167 -17.52 -3.61 -2.61
C LEU A 167 -18.58 -2.54 -2.31
N ARG A 168 -18.26 -1.25 -2.39
CA ARG A 168 -19.27 -0.20 -2.25
C ARG A 168 -20.24 -0.20 -3.44
N ARG A 169 -19.77 -0.49 -4.66
CA ARG A 169 -20.63 -0.67 -5.83
C ARG A 169 -21.59 -1.85 -5.71
N ALA A 170 -21.18 -2.87 -4.96
CA ALA A 170 -21.94 -4.07 -4.61
C ALA A 170 -22.80 -3.92 -3.32
N ASP A 171 -22.90 -2.71 -2.78
CA ASP A 171 -23.64 -2.36 -1.57
C ASP A 171 -23.20 -3.11 -0.29
N VAL A 172 -21.90 -3.39 -0.18
CA VAL A 172 -21.31 -4.02 1.01
C VAL A 172 -21.00 -2.97 2.07
N ARG A 173 -21.49 -3.18 3.30
CA ARG A 173 -21.36 -2.21 4.42
C ARG A 173 -19.89 -1.87 4.72
N TRP A 174 -19.62 -0.62 5.10
CA TRP A 174 -18.25 -0.12 5.35
C TRP A 174 -17.41 -0.95 6.31
N ARG A 175 -18.00 -1.52 7.37
CA ARG A 175 -17.26 -2.41 8.29
C ARG A 175 -16.61 -3.60 7.58
N TRP A 176 -17.30 -4.16 6.59
CA TRP A 176 -16.79 -5.29 5.80
C TRP A 176 -15.78 -4.83 4.77
N VAL A 177 -15.93 -3.63 4.20
CA VAL A 177 -14.91 -3.03 3.32
C VAL A 177 -13.58 -2.86 4.05
N VAL A 178 -13.63 -2.31 5.27
CA VAL A 178 -12.44 -2.13 6.12
C VAL A 178 -11.84 -3.49 6.49
N LEU A 179 -12.66 -4.44 6.90
CA LEU A 179 -12.18 -5.79 7.25
C LEU A 179 -11.50 -6.47 6.06
N VAL A 180 -12.06 -6.38 4.85
CA VAL A 180 -11.44 -6.96 3.65
C VAL A 180 -10.11 -6.25 3.35
N ALA A 181 -10.05 -4.92 3.41
CA ALA A 181 -8.82 -4.17 3.18
C ALA A 181 -7.69 -4.56 4.16
N ILE A 182 -8.04 -4.87 5.42
CA ILE A 182 -7.11 -5.41 6.41
C ILE A 182 -6.67 -6.83 6.02
N ILE A 183 -7.63 -7.72 5.74
CA ILE A 183 -7.39 -9.14 5.46
C ILE A 183 -6.52 -9.33 4.21
N VAL A 184 -6.71 -8.53 3.17
CA VAL A 184 -5.91 -8.68 1.94
C VAL A 184 -4.49 -8.13 2.08
N ARG A 185 -4.21 -7.29 3.09
CA ARG A 185 -2.90 -6.64 3.28
C ARG A 185 -1.97 -7.41 4.21
N ILE A 186 -2.48 -7.82 5.37
CA ILE A 186 -1.64 -8.43 6.41
C ILE A 186 -0.88 -9.70 5.95
N PRO A 187 -1.48 -10.65 5.20
CA PRO A 187 -0.87 -11.95 4.94
C PRO A 187 0.50 -11.89 4.27
N PHE A 188 0.69 -11.02 3.28
CA PHE A 188 1.99 -10.90 2.59
C PHE A 188 3.04 -10.14 3.40
N HIS A 189 2.71 -9.63 4.59
CA HIS A 189 3.65 -9.03 5.54
C HIS A 189 3.98 -9.95 6.72
N LEU A 190 3.46 -11.19 6.76
CA LEU A 190 3.71 -12.12 7.88
C LEU A 190 5.20 -12.45 8.10
N TYR A 191 6.07 -12.20 7.12
CA TYR A 191 7.52 -12.35 7.28
C TYR A 191 8.11 -11.44 8.37
N TYR A 192 7.47 -10.30 8.68
CA TYR A 192 7.90 -9.43 9.80
C TYR A 192 7.65 -10.07 11.19
N GLY A 193 6.79 -11.08 11.27
CA GLY A 193 6.38 -11.72 12.52
C GLY A 193 4.96 -11.38 12.96
N TRP A 194 4.51 -11.98 14.07
CA TRP A 194 3.11 -11.91 14.52
C TRP A 194 2.68 -10.49 14.96
N GLY A 195 3.63 -9.61 15.31
CA GLY A 195 3.35 -8.20 15.59
C GLY A 195 2.68 -7.48 14.41
N VAL A 196 2.76 -8.03 13.18
CA VAL A 196 2.20 -7.44 11.96
C VAL A 196 0.68 -7.24 12.02
N ILE A 197 -0.01 -7.85 12.98
CA ILE A 197 -1.42 -7.58 13.24
C ILE A 197 -1.65 -6.08 13.51
N ALA A 198 -0.65 -5.37 14.06
CA ALA A 198 -0.67 -3.92 14.23
C ALA A 198 -0.82 -3.15 12.90
N PHE A 199 -0.42 -3.74 11.77
CA PHE A 199 -0.62 -3.14 10.45
C PHE A 199 -2.10 -3.00 10.09
N ALA A 200 -3.04 -3.66 10.78
CA ALA A 200 -4.48 -3.43 10.59
C ALA A 200 -4.89 -1.95 10.74
N PHE A 201 -4.15 -1.18 11.56
CA PHE A 201 -4.35 0.26 11.73
C PHE A 201 -4.20 1.03 10.41
N TRP A 202 -3.24 0.65 9.57
CA TRP A 202 -2.92 1.36 8.34
C TRP A 202 -4.07 1.32 7.31
N PRO A 203 -4.53 0.17 6.78
CA PRO A 203 -5.61 0.13 5.81
C PRO A 203 -6.92 0.64 6.40
N LEU A 204 -7.13 0.54 7.72
CA LEU A 204 -8.27 1.18 8.40
C LEU A 204 -8.26 2.70 8.20
N VAL A 205 -7.14 3.36 8.48
CA VAL A 205 -7.02 4.81 8.32
C VAL A 205 -7.03 5.21 6.85
N PHE A 206 -6.36 4.47 5.97
CA PHE A 206 -6.36 4.77 4.54
C PHE A 206 -7.76 4.63 3.92
N VAL A 207 -8.56 3.63 4.31
CA VAL A 207 -9.96 3.51 3.87
C VAL A 207 -10.78 4.71 4.38
N TYR A 208 -10.55 5.13 5.62
CA TYR A 208 -11.18 6.34 6.15
C TYR A 208 -10.81 7.59 5.35
N LEU A 209 -9.51 7.82 5.09
CA LEU A 209 -9.03 8.96 4.31
C LEU A 209 -9.61 8.94 2.90
N TYR A 210 -9.55 7.80 2.21
CA TYR A 210 -10.11 7.65 0.88
C TYR A 210 -11.63 7.87 0.86
N ARG A 211 -12.36 7.40 1.86
CA ARG A 211 -13.80 7.67 2.00
C ARG A 211 -14.11 9.16 2.14
N ARG A 212 -13.25 9.91 2.83
CA ARG A 212 -13.43 11.35 3.09
C ARG A 212 -13.03 12.22 1.91
N THR A 213 -11.94 11.88 1.21
CA THR A 213 -11.37 12.72 0.15
C THR A 213 -11.79 12.26 -1.24
N GLY A 214 -12.06 10.96 -1.42
CA GLY A 214 -12.23 10.30 -2.71
C GLY A 214 -10.96 10.24 -3.56
N ALA A 215 -9.83 10.74 -3.04
CA ALA A 215 -8.58 10.94 -3.78
C ALA A 215 -7.57 9.87 -3.39
N ILE A 216 -7.38 8.87 -4.25
CA ILE A 216 -6.46 7.76 -3.98
C ILE A 216 -5.00 8.10 -4.27
N TRP A 217 -4.76 9.06 -5.18
CA TRP A 217 -3.41 9.42 -5.62
C TRP A 217 -2.51 9.86 -4.45
N GLY A 218 -3.07 10.52 -3.43
CA GLY A 218 -2.30 10.97 -2.28
C GLY A 218 -1.85 9.83 -1.37
N LEU A 219 -2.65 8.76 -1.29
CA LEU A 219 -2.30 7.54 -0.56
C LEU A 219 -1.26 6.73 -1.34
N VAL A 220 -1.43 6.61 -2.66
CA VAL A 220 -0.44 6.02 -3.58
C VAL A 220 0.90 6.73 -3.41
N LEU A 221 0.92 8.06 -3.50
CA LEU A 221 2.14 8.84 -3.38
C LEU A 221 2.76 8.72 -1.99
N ALA A 222 1.96 8.75 -0.91
CA ALA A 222 2.48 8.54 0.45
C ALA A 222 3.24 7.23 0.55
N HIS A 223 2.63 6.13 0.12
CA HIS A 223 3.19 4.79 0.16
C HIS A 223 4.44 4.67 -0.71
N THR A 224 4.39 5.12 -1.97
CA THR A 224 5.56 5.17 -2.86
C THR A 224 6.73 5.91 -2.22
N LEU A 225 6.50 7.09 -1.65
CA LEU A 225 7.57 7.89 -1.05
C LEU A 225 8.17 7.21 0.18
N TYR A 226 7.35 6.51 0.97
CA TYR A 226 7.81 5.83 2.17
C TYR A 226 8.69 4.63 1.85
N ASP A 227 8.31 3.83 0.85
CA ASP A 227 9.07 2.64 0.45
C ASP A 227 10.36 3.03 -0.29
N VAL A 228 10.31 4.06 -1.14
CA VAL A 228 11.51 4.63 -1.76
C VAL A 228 12.45 5.20 -0.69
N ALA A 229 11.92 5.88 0.33
CA ALA A 229 12.74 6.35 1.44
C ALA A 229 13.37 5.18 2.22
N ALA A 230 12.63 4.09 2.45
CA ALA A 230 13.13 2.92 3.15
C ALA A 230 14.25 2.19 2.38
N VAL A 231 14.14 2.06 1.05
CA VAL A 231 15.21 1.44 0.26
C VAL A 231 16.44 2.34 0.18
N LEU A 232 16.28 3.66 -0.02
CA LEU A 232 17.41 4.59 0.00
C LEU A 232 18.11 4.63 1.36
N ALA A 233 17.35 4.49 2.45
CA ALA A 233 17.85 4.35 3.80
C ALA A 233 18.71 3.12 4.01
N THR A 234 18.20 1.96 3.56
CA THR A 234 18.88 0.68 3.74
C THR A 234 20.16 0.57 2.91
N ARG A 235 20.27 1.36 1.84
CA ARG A 235 21.39 1.32 0.89
C ARG A 235 22.48 2.36 1.17
N ASP A 236 22.36 3.12 2.26
CA ASP A 236 23.29 4.21 2.62
C ASP A 236 23.55 5.20 1.46
N VAL A 237 22.61 5.32 0.51
CA VAL A 237 22.73 6.21 -0.66
C VAL A 237 22.74 7.66 -0.21
N ILE A 238 22.02 7.93 0.88
CA ILE A 238 22.05 9.19 1.59
C ILE A 238 22.65 8.86 2.97
N PRO A 239 23.74 9.52 3.40
CA PRO A 239 24.28 9.33 4.75
C PRO A 239 23.19 9.60 5.80
N ASP A 240 23.17 8.80 6.87
CA ASP A 240 22.19 8.88 7.98
C ASP A 240 20.74 8.55 7.58
N ALA A 241 20.54 7.79 6.51
CA ALA A 241 19.21 7.66 5.92
C ALA A 241 18.23 6.74 6.65
N THR A 242 18.67 5.95 7.65
CA THR A 242 17.76 5.38 8.66
C THR A 242 16.86 6.45 9.28
N ASP A 243 17.33 7.70 9.33
CA ASP A 243 16.52 8.83 9.77
C ASP A 243 15.52 9.32 8.72
N ILE A 244 15.64 9.05 7.40
CA ILE A 244 14.75 9.65 6.38
C ILE A 244 13.30 9.26 6.64
N ARG A 245 13.04 8.00 6.96
CA ARG A 245 11.67 7.54 7.26
C ARG A 245 11.09 8.28 8.47
N ASP A 246 11.90 8.46 9.50
CA ASP A 246 11.54 9.17 10.72
C ASP A 246 11.42 10.68 10.50
N TRP A 247 12.28 11.27 9.68
CA TRP A 247 12.21 12.66 9.21
C TRP A 247 10.94 12.91 8.42
N LEU A 248 10.57 12.01 7.52
CA LEU A 248 9.32 12.09 6.77
C LEU A 248 8.11 12.04 7.72
N ALA A 249 8.13 11.18 8.74
CA ALA A 249 7.08 11.12 9.76
C ALA A 249 7.03 12.40 10.64
N ARG A 250 8.19 12.93 11.05
CA ARG A 250 8.28 14.19 11.81
C ARG A 250 7.85 15.40 10.98
N LEU A 251 8.25 15.46 9.72
CA LEU A 251 7.82 16.48 8.76
C LEU A 251 6.31 16.39 8.52
N ALA A 252 5.77 15.18 8.41
CA ALA A 252 4.33 14.97 8.32
C ALA A 252 3.59 15.52 9.54
N LEU A 253 4.08 15.26 10.77
CA LEU A 253 3.53 15.84 12.00
C LEU A 253 3.56 17.37 11.96
N LEU A 254 4.68 17.96 11.53
CA LEU A 254 4.83 19.41 11.40
C LEU A 254 3.84 20.00 10.39
N VAL A 255 3.68 19.39 9.22
CA VAL A 255 2.72 19.82 8.20
C VAL A 255 1.28 19.71 8.73
N ILE A 256 0.95 18.62 9.42
CA ILE A 256 -0.39 18.44 10.02
C ILE A 256 -0.66 19.52 11.07
N ALA A 257 0.30 19.78 11.96
CA ALA A 257 0.19 20.82 12.99
C ALA A 257 0.03 22.21 12.37
N LEU A 258 0.84 22.54 11.35
CA LEU A 258 0.76 23.81 10.63
C LEU A 258 -0.61 24.01 9.97
N VAL A 259 -1.15 22.98 9.31
CA VAL A 259 -2.50 23.03 8.71
C VAL A 259 -3.56 23.22 9.78
N ALA A 260 -3.43 22.59 10.95
CA ALA A 260 -4.36 22.76 12.06
C ALA A 260 -4.33 24.20 12.62
N VAL A 261 -3.14 24.76 12.83
CA VAL A 261 -2.95 26.14 13.30
C VAL A 261 -3.50 27.15 12.30
N ILE A 262 -3.19 27.01 11.01
CA ILE A 262 -3.72 27.88 9.95
C ILE A 262 -5.25 27.83 9.94
N ARG A 263 -5.86 26.64 10.04
CA ARG A 263 -7.32 26.51 10.09
C ARG A 263 -7.93 27.17 11.32
N LEU A 264 -7.27 27.11 12.47
CA LEU A 264 -7.73 27.81 13.67
C LEU A 264 -7.59 29.34 13.51
N ALA A 265 -6.49 29.81 12.92
CA ALA A 265 -6.25 31.23 12.67
C ALA A 265 -7.20 31.85 11.64
N LEU A 266 -7.58 31.08 10.61
CA LEU A 266 -8.55 31.48 9.57
C LEU A 266 -10.01 31.33 10.00
N ARG A 267 -10.29 30.72 11.16
CA ARG A 267 -11.62 30.66 11.78
C ARG A 267 -11.95 31.92 12.61
N LYS A 268 -11.20 33.01 12.42
CA LYS A 268 -11.54 34.30 13.02
C LYS A 268 -12.79 34.86 12.32
N ASP A 269 -13.85 34.92 13.12
CA ASP A 269 -15.21 35.47 12.92
C ASP A 269 -16.11 34.82 11.86
#